data_AF-A0A2E8T1R3-F1
#
_entry.id   AF-A0A2E8T1R3-F1
#
_cell.length_a   1.000
_cell.length_b   1.000
_cell.length_c   1.000
_cell.angle_alpha   90.00
_cell.angle_beta   90.00
_cell.angle_gamma   90.00
#
_symmetry.space_group_name_H-M   'P 1'
#
loop_
_entity.id
_entity.type
_entity.pdbx_description
1 polymer ?
#
loop_
_entity_poly.entity_id
_entity_poly.type
_entity_poly.pdbx_seq_one_letter_code
_entity_poly.pdbx_strand_id
1 'polypeptide(L)'
;GADQKTKDAAYAFLSYMNQSAQSSVDVTIGATGYNPYRLSQLSSPDLFVKAGMPQALAENYIGAINGALNSLNMASDMKIPGAQKYTSVVLDTELARYLAGEISVEEALENIEEGWEEVTEDFGRDEQIAAQALALGS
;
A
#
# COMPACT_ATOMS: atom_id res chain seq x y z
N GLY A 1 20.67 23.21 1.75
CA GLY A 1 19.76 22.39 2.58
C GLY A 1 19.45 23.11 3.88
N ALA A 2 18.45 22.67 4.64
CA ALA A 2 18.05 23.27 5.92
C ALA A 2 19.15 23.18 7.00
N ASP A 3 19.14 24.10 7.98
CA ASP A 3 20.07 24.11 9.11
C ASP A 3 19.80 22.97 10.13
N GLN A 4 20.77 22.73 11.03
CA GLN A 4 20.70 21.60 11.97
C GLN A 4 19.53 21.73 12.94
N LYS A 5 19.29 22.93 13.47
CA LYS A 5 18.18 23.19 14.40
C LYS A 5 16.82 22.86 13.77
N THR A 6 16.66 23.18 12.48
CA THR A 6 15.47 22.87 11.70
C THR A 6 15.31 21.37 11.49
N LYS A 7 16.41 20.67 11.17
CA LYS A 7 16.41 19.20 11.03
C LYS A 7 16.05 18.51 12.34
N ASP A 8 16.61 18.96 13.46
CA ASP A 8 16.35 18.39 14.78
C ASP A 8 14.90 18.61 15.21
N ALA A 9 14.36 19.81 14.98
CA ALA A 9 12.95 20.10 15.26
C ALA A 9 12.01 19.26 14.40
N ALA A 10 12.32 19.08 13.10
CA ALA A 10 11.54 18.23 12.21
C ALA A 10 11.59 16.75 12.67
N TYR A 11 12.76 16.24 13.03
CA TYR A 11 12.90 14.89 13.56
C TYR A 11 12.11 14.71 14.86
N ALA A 12 12.24 15.65 15.80
CA ALA A 12 11.53 15.60 17.08
C ALA A 12 10.00 15.59 16.88
N PHE A 13 9.49 16.44 15.98
CA PHE A 13 8.07 16.49 15.64
C PHE A 13 7.58 15.18 15.00
N LEU A 14 8.27 14.70 13.96
CA LEU A 14 7.89 13.45 13.28
C LEU A 14 7.97 12.26 14.23
N SER A 15 9.01 12.20 15.07
CA SER A 15 9.17 11.18 16.11
C SER A 15 7.98 11.21 17.07
N TYR A 16 7.64 12.38 17.61
CA TYR A 16 6.51 12.56 18.52
C TYR A 16 5.18 12.12 17.91
N MET A 17 4.85 12.58 16.70
CA MET A 17 3.61 12.21 16.01
C MET A 17 3.50 10.69 15.77
N ASN A 18 4.63 10.04 15.55
CA ASN A 18 4.67 8.59 15.35
C ASN A 18 4.71 7.79 16.65
N GLN A 19 4.88 8.39 17.83
CA GLN A 19 4.88 7.64 19.09
C GLN A 19 3.54 6.92 19.30
N SER A 20 3.58 5.75 19.97
CA SER A 20 2.43 4.86 20.11
C SER A 20 1.17 5.57 20.63
N ALA A 21 1.32 6.50 21.58
CA ALA A 21 0.20 7.23 22.16
C ALA A 21 -0.50 8.17 21.15
N GLN A 22 0.26 8.86 20.30
CA GLN A 22 -0.24 9.76 19.27
C GLN A 22 -0.79 8.95 18.09
N SER A 23 0.03 8.05 17.55
CA SER A 23 -0.32 7.26 16.38
C SER A 23 -1.55 6.38 16.57
N SER A 24 -1.76 5.86 17.79
CA SER A 24 -2.93 5.02 18.07
C SER A 24 -4.22 5.82 18.10
N VAL A 25 -4.18 7.12 18.37
CA VAL A 25 -5.36 7.99 18.20
C VAL A 25 -5.59 8.25 16.71
N ASP A 26 -4.54 8.62 15.98
CA ASP A 26 -4.65 9.04 14.58
C ASP A 26 -5.25 7.97 13.67
N VAL A 27 -4.86 6.69 13.82
CA VAL A 27 -5.39 5.58 13.02
C VAL A 27 -6.87 5.29 13.23
N THR A 28 -7.48 5.88 14.27
CA THR A 28 -8.92 5.72 14.53
C THR A 28 -9.76 6.86 13.96
N ILE A 29 -9.13 7.92 13.46
CA ILE A 29 -9.79 9.11 12.94
C ILE A 29 -9.71 9.05 11.41
N GLY A 30 -10.82 8.75 10.74
CA GLY A 30 -10.85 8.60 9.27
C GLY A 30 -10.32 9.80 8.48
N ALA A 31 -10.43 11.02 9.03
CA ALA A 31 -9.92 12.24 8.40
C ALA A 31 -8.37 12.32 8.35
N THR A 32 -7.65 11.51 9.13
CA THR A 32 -6.18 11.51 9.09
C THR A 32 -5.62 10.70 7.92
N GLY A 33 -6.42 9.77 7.38
CA GLY A 33 -5.99 8.85 6.33
C GLY A 33 -4.97 7.79 6.78
N TYR A 34 -4.64 7.71 8.07
CA TYR A 34 -3.73 6.69 8.58
C TYR A 34 -4.43 5.34 8.73
N ASN A 35 -3.92 4.35 8.00
CA ASN A 35 -4.20 2.94 8.29
C ASN A 35 -3.34 2.44 9.45
N PRO A 36 -3.69 1.31 10.10
CA PRO A 36 -2.83 0.69 11.11
C PRO A 36 -1.45 0.34 10.53
N TYR A 37 -0.40 0.75 11.24
CA TYR A 37 0.99 0.53 10.84
C TYR A 37 1.88 0.03 11.99
N ARG A 38 1.31 -0.18 13.18
CA ARG A 38 1.98 -0.80 14.34
C ARG A 38 1.28 -2.10 14.69
N LEU A 39 2.06 -3.12 15.06
CA LEU A 39 1.51 -4.40 15.52
C LEU A 39 0.53 -4.23 16.70
N SER A 40 0.81 -3.28 17.61
CA SER A 40 -0.06 -2.98 18.75
C SER A 40 -1.42 -2.39 18.36
N GLN A 41 -1.54 -1.79 17.17
CA GLN A 41 -2.84 -1.32 16.64
C GLN A 41 -3.65 -2.48 16.06
N LEU A 42 -2.99 -3.58 15.69
CA LEU A 42 -3.60 -4.76 15.05
C LEU A 42 -3.84 -5.93 16.01
N SER A 43 -3.42 -5.80 17.28
CA SER A 43 -3.48 -6.89 18.26
C SER A 43 -4.85 -7.09 18.89
N SER A 44 -5.76 -6.10 18.81
CA SER A 44 -7.12 -6.17 19.37
C SER A 44 -8.05 -5.13 18.71
N PRO A 45 -9.37 -5.41 18.56
CA PRO A 45 -10.38 -4.43 18.14
C PRO A 45 -10.59 -3.27 19.10
N ASP A 46 -10.15 -3.38 20.36
CA ASP A 46 -10.48 -2.44 21.44
C ASP A 46 -10.17 -0.98 21.10
N LEU A 47 -9.06 -0.73 20.40
CA LEU A 47 -8.65 0.61 20.01
C LEU A 47 -9.72 1.31 19.15
N PHE A 48 -10.23 0.61 18.14
CA PHE A 48 -11.22 1.14 17.21
C PHE A 48 -12.61 1.19 17.85
N VAL A 49 -12.94 0.21 18.68
CA VAL A 49 -14.20 0.18 19.44
C VAL A 49 -14.30 1.36 20.40
N LYS A 50 -13.20 1.66 21.12
CA LYS A 50 -13.11 2.85 21.98
C LYS A 50 -13.29 4.15 21.20
N ALA A 51 -12.87 4.17 19.93
CA ALA A 51 -13.07 5.31 19.03
C ALA A 51 -14.48 5.39 18.41
N GLY A 52 -15.36 4.44 18.70
CA GLY A 52 -16.76 4.44 18.27
C GLY A 52 -17.08 3.49 17.11
N MET A 53 -16.12 2.68 16.66
CA MET A 53 -16.38 1.64 15.67
C MET A 53 -17.23 0.51 16.29
N PRO A 54 -18.29 0.02 15.64
CA PRO A 54 -19.01 -1.16 16.11
C PRO A 54 -18.08 -2.38 16.25
N GLN A 55 -18.23 -3.17 17.31
CA GLN A 55 -17.39 -4.35 17.60
C GLN A 55 -17.19 -5.25 16.38
N ALA A 56 -18.28 -5.69 15.76
CA ALA A 56 -18.22 -6.59 14.61
C ALA A 56 -17.49 -5.96 13.41
N LEU A 57 -17.58 -4.65 13.24
CA LEU A 57 -16.85 -3.94 12.18
C LEU A 57 -15.36 -3.85 12.51
N ALA A 58 -14.99 -3.58 13.77
CA ALA A 58 -13.59 -3.54 14.20
C ALA A 58 -12.91 -4.90 14.09
N GLU A 59 -13.60 -5.97 14.48
CA GLU A 59 -13.12 -7.35 14.33
C GLU A 59 -12.93 -7.72 12.85
N ASN A 60 -13.90 -7.38 12.00
CA ASN A 60 -13.80 -7.64 10.57
C ASN A 60 -12.65 -6.85 9.92
N TYR A 61 -12.52 -5.57 10.24
CA TYR A 61 -11.48 -4.68 9.70
C TYR A 61 -10.07 -5.15 10.07
N ILE A 62 -9.81 -5.40 11.35
CA ILE A 62 -8.49 -5.88 11.81
C ILE A 62 -8.22 -7.30 11.32
N GLY A 63 -9.24 -8.16 11.32
CA GLY A 63 -9.14 -9.51 10.76
C GLY A 63 -8.75 -9.50 9.29
N ALA A 64 -9.33 -8.62 8.49
CA ALA A 64 -9.00 -8.48 7.07
C ALA A 64 -7.55 -8.01 6.86
N ILE A 65 -7.09 -7.01 7.62
CA ILE A 65 -5.70 -6.53 7.53
C ILE A 65 -4.72 -7.64 7.93
N ASN A 66 -4.94 -8.30 9.07
CA ASN A 66 -4.09 -9.40 9.51
C ASN A 66 -4.11 -10.58 8.52
N GLY A 67 -5.26 -10.87 7.91
CA GLY A 67 -5.36 -11.88 6.85
C GLY A 67 -4.53 -11.52 5.63
N ALA A 68 -4.60 -10.26 5.19
CA ALA A 68 -3.82 -9.77 4.06
C ALA A 68 -2.31 -9.82 4.33
N LEU A 69 -1.86 -9.38 5.52
CA LEU A 69 -0.45 -9.40 5.93
C LEU A 69 0.13 -10.82 6.03
N ASN A 70 -0.69 -11.82 6.35
CA ASN A 70 -0.28 -13.23 6.45
C ASN A 70 -0.48 -14.01 5.14
N SER A 71 -0.96 -13.36 4.07
CA SER A 71 -1.17 -14.01 2.78
C SER A 71 0.16 -14.30 2.10
N LEU A 72 0.32 -15.51 1.54
CA LEU A 72 1.46 -15.85 0.67
C LEU A 72 1.48 -14.99 -0.61
N ASN A 73 0.33 -14.43 -0.99
CA ASN A 73 0.17 -13.55 -2.14
C ASN A 73 0.05 -12.08 -1.72
N MET A 74 0.60 -11.69 -0.56
CA MET A 74 0.64 -10.29 -0.16
C MET A 74 1.44 -9.50 -1.22
N ALA A 75 0.74 -8.69 -2.00
CA ALA A 75 1.35 -7.77 -2.95
C ALA A 75 1.61 -6.44 -2.25
N SER A 76 2.88 -6.09 -2.05
CA SER A 76 3.25 -4.73 -1.66
C SER A 76 3.00 -3.78 -2.82
N ASP A 77 2.74 -2.50 -2.53
CA ASP A 77 2.79 -1.45 -3.55
C ASP A 77 4.10 -1.55 -4.36
N MET A 78 3.99 -1.42 -5.69
CA MET A 78 5.16 -1.30 -6.56
C MET A 78 5.88 0.02 -6.26
N LYS A 79 7.11 -0.06 -5.77
CA LYS A 79 7.99 1.09 -5.49
C LYS A 79 9.09 1.19 -6.54
N ILE A 80 8.69 1.07 -7.80
CA ILE A 80 9.57 1.01 -8.96
C ILE A 80 9.20 2.12 -9.97
N PRO A 81 10.16 2.63 -10.77
CA PRO A 81 9.86 3.48 -11.91
C PRO A 81 8.75 2.94 -12.81
N GLY A 82 7.84 3.81 -13.24
CA GLY A 82 6.76 3.41 -14.15
C GLY A 82 5.63 2.58 -13.51
N ALA A 83 5.62 2.36 -12.20
CA ALA A 83 4.59 1.56 -11.50
C ALA A 83 3.13 1.91 -11.91
N GLN A 84 2.83 3.18 -12.16
CA GLN A 84 1.50 3.61 -12.61
C GLN A 84 1.12 3.08 -14.00
N LYS A 85 2.09 2.82 -14.89
CA LYS A 85 1.81 2.24 -16.22
C LYS A 85 1.26 0.82 -16.10
N TYR A 86 1.79 0.01 -15.19
CA TYR A 86 1.30 -1.35 -14.97
C TYR A 86 -0.19 -1.36 -14.59
N THR A 87 -0.60 -0.45 -13.70
CA THR A 87 -1.98 -0.39 -13.19
C THR A 87 -2.88 0.51 -14.03
N SER A 88 -2.70 1.83 -13.94
CA SER A 88 -3.61 2.81 -14.52
C SER A 88 -3.56 2.95 -16.04
N VAL A 89 -2.68 2.21 -16.72
CA VAL A 89 -2.60 2.19 -18.18
C VAL A 89 -2.87 0.78 -18.70
N VAL A 90 -1.97 -0.18 -18.46
CA VAL A 90 -2.09 -1.53 -19.02
C VAL A 90 -3.28 -2.28 -18.42
N LEU A 91 -3.30 -2.47 -17.10
CA LEU A 91 -4.37 -3.21 -16.43
C LEU A 91 -5.74 -2.55 -16.61
N ASP A 92 -5.85 -1.24 -16.37
CA ASP A 92 -7.14 -0.53 -16.45
C ASP A 92 -7.70 -0.54 -17.88
N THR A 93 -6.85 -0.43 -18.91
CA THR A 93 -7.30 -0.46 -20.31
C THR A 93 -7.86 -1.83 -20.69
N GLU A 94 -7.09 -2.90 -20.44
CA GLU A 94 -7.48 -4.25 -20.84
C GLU A 94 -8.66 -4.76 -20.01
N LEU A 95 -8.72 -4.43 -18.72
CA LEU A 95 -9.88 -4.71 -17.89
C LEU A 95 -11.14 -4.00 -18.40
N ALA A 96 -11.03 -2.73 -18.81
CA ALA A 96 -12.16 -1.99 -19.36
C ALA A 96 -12.65 -2.61 -20.68
N ARG A 97 -11.75 -3.01 -21.59
CA ARG A 97 -12.08 -3.69 -22.85
C ARG A 97 -12.79 -5.02 -22.60
N TYR A 98 -12.29 -5.82 -21.66
CA TYR A 98 -12.93 -7.07 -21.26
C TYR A 98 -14.34 -6.83 -20.70
N LEU A 99 -14.49 -5.88 -19.77
CA LEU A 99 -15.79 -5.55 -19.17
C LEU A 99 -16.80 -4.99 -20.19
N ALA A 100 -16.32 -4.34 -21.25
CA ALA A 100 -17.12 -3.89 -22.38
C ALA A 100 -17.51 -5.03 -23.35
N GLY A 101 -16.93 -6.23 -23.19
CA GLY A 101 -17.15 -7.38 -24.07
C GLY A 101 -16.42 -7.28 -25.40
N GLU A 102 -15.39 -6.43 -25.50
CA GLU A 102 -14.61 -6.23 -26.72
C GLU A 102 -13.59 -7.35 -26.95
N ILE A 103 -13.09 -7.96 -25.86
CA ILE A 103 -12.08 -9.02 -25.85
C ILE A 103 -12.47 -10.14 -24.87
N SER A 104 -11.91 -11.33 -25.06
CA SER A 104 -12.09 -12.42 -24.08
C SER A 104 -11.26 -12.17 -22.82
N VAL A 105 -11.53 -12.95 -21.76
CA VAL A 105 -10.71 -12.89 -20.54
C VAL A 105 -9.29 -13.39 -20.82
N GLU A 106 -9.13 -14.40 -21.67
CA GLU A 106 -7.82 -14.92 -22.08
C GLU A 106 -7.02 -13.85 -22.83
N GLU A 107 -7.63 -13.17 -23.81
CA GLU A 107 -6.98 -12.08 -24.55
C GLU A 107 -6.61 -10.90 -23.64
N ALA A 108 -7.48 -10.55 -22.68
CA ALA A 108 -7.18 -9.50 -21.71
C ALA A 108 -5.96 -9.86 -20.85
N LEU A 109 -5.86 -11.11 -20.38
CA LEU A 109 -4.73 -11.57 -19.57
C LEU A 109 -3.42 -11.59 -20.38
N GLU A 110 -3.46 -12.07 -21.63
CA GLU A 110 -2.31 -12.06 -22.54
C GLU A 110 -1.81 -10.63 -22.80
N ASN A 111 -2.73 -9.70 -23.12
CA ASN A 111 -2.38 -8.29 -23.35
C ASN A 111 -1.80 -7.62 -22.09
N ILE A 112 -2.33 -7.95 -20.90
CA ILE A 112 -1.81 -7.42 -19.63
C ILE A 112 -0.40 -7.93 -19.38
N GLU A 113 -0.16 -9.22 -19.58
CA GLU A 113 1.17 -9.83 -19.42
C GLU A 113 2.18 -9.18 -20.37
N GLU A 114 1.87 -9.09 -21.66
CA GLU A 114 2.74 -8.46 -22.66
C GLU A 114 3.01 -6.98 -22.33
N GLY A 115 1.97 -6.22 -21.98
CA GLY A 115 2.13 -4.82 -21.61
C GLY A 115 2.95 -4.61 -20.34
N TRP A 116 2.85 -5.49 -19.35
CA TRP A 116 3.69 -5.44 -18.14
C TRP A 116 5.14 -5.78 -18.44
N GLU A 117 5.40 -6.74 -19.31
CA GLU A 117 6.75 -7.07 -19.77
C GLU A 117 7.38 -5.89 -20.52
N GLU A 118 6.62 -5.22 -21.40
CA GLU A 118 7.08 -4.00 -22.09
C GLU A 118 7.47 -2.89 -21.08
N VAL A 119 6.62 -2.61 -20.09
CA VAL A 119 6.95 -1.60 -19.06
C VAL A 119 8.21 -2.02 -18.27
N THR A 120 8.37 -3.31 -17.99
CA THR A 120 9.54 -3.81 -17.26
C THR A 120 10.83 -3.58 -18.04
N GLU A 121 10.82 -3.89 -19.34
CA GLU A 121 11.99 -3.71 -20.20
C GLU A 121 12.29 -2.23 -20.51
N ASP A 122 11.26 -1.39 -20.64
CA ASP A 122 11.38 0.07 -20.80
C ASP A 122 12.18 0.72 -19.66
N PHE A 123 11.98 0.25 -18.43
CA PHE A 123 12.62 0.78 -17.23
C PHE A 123 13.83 -0.05 -16.76
N GLY A 124 14.13 -1.16 -17.43
CA GLY A 124 15.21 -2.08 -17.11
C GLY A 124 14.83 -3.07 -16.00
N ARG A 125 14.77 -4.36 -16.33
CA ARG A 125 14.33 -5.41 -15.39
C ARG A 125 15.18 -5.48 -14.13
N ASP A 126 16.50 -5.50 -14.29
CA ASP A 126 17.43 -5.62 -13.17
C ASP A 126 17.37 -4.38 -12.27
N GLU A 127 17.17 -3.20 -12.85
CA GLU A 127 16.97 -1.94 -12.14
C GLU A 127 15.65 -1.94 -11.36
N GLN A 128 14.55 -2.42 -11.97
CA GLN A 128 13.24 -2.55 -11.30
C GLN A 128 13.35 -3.53 -10.10
N ILE A 129 14.03 -4.66 -10.27
CA ILE A 129 14.29 -5.64 -9.20
C ILE A 129 15.07 -4.98 -8.06
N ALA A 130 16.16 -4.29 -8.39
CA ALA A 130 17.00 -3.62 -7.39
C ALA A 130 16.23 -2.51 -6.65
N ALA A 131 15.41 -1.73 -7.36
CA ALA A 131 14.57 -0.68 -6.78
C ALA A 131 13.53 -1.24 -5.81
N GLN A 132 12.84 -2.31 -6.20
CA GLN A 132 11.84 -2.96 -5.35
C GLN A 132 12.51 -3.58 -4.11
N ALA A 133 13.63 -4.28 -4.27
CA ALA A 133 14.38 -4.87 -3.16
C ALA A 133 14.81 -3.80 -2.14
N LEU A 134 15.38 -2.69 -2.62
CA LEU A 134 15.76 -1.56 -1.76
C LEU A 134 14.56 -0.98 -1.02
N ALA A 135 13.40 -0.85 -1.68
CA ALA A 135 12.18 -0.34 -1.06
C ALA A 135 11.61 -1.29 0.02
N LEU A 136 11.83 -2.60 -0.14
CA LEU A 136 11.48 -3.63 0.85
C LEU A 136 12.55 -3.80 1.95
N GLY A 137 13.70 -3.13 1.82
CA GLY A 137 14.80 -3.20 2.79
C GLY A 137 15.66 -4.46 2.67
N SER A 138 15.68 -5.09 1.49
CA SER A 138 16.47 -6.29 1.16
C SER A 138 17.59 -6.00 0.17
#